data_AF-A0A4Y7SHK7-F1
#
_entry.id   AF-A0A4Y7SHK7-F1
#
_cell.length_a   1.000
_cell.length_b   1.000
_cell.length_c   1.000
_cell.angle_alpha   90.00
_cell.angle_beta   90.00
_cell.angle_gamma   90.00
#
_symmetry.space_group_name_H-M   'P 1'
#
loop_
_entity.id
_entity.type
_entity.pdbx_description
1 polymer ?
#
loop_
_entity_poly.entity_id
_entity_poly.type
_entity_poly.pdbx_seq_one_letter_code
_entity_poly.pdbx_strand_id
1 'polypeptide(L)'
;MSDLPRETREQFNKIFIPHLVEWIGQQYPWHQQTDEEVLAVWSRALPEVEPNERVRLAIAKLVSDKIGLWRNKFAQQALEVLVNFWPHLPENSTSSRKAWVEWASQKYGKKDNIFKFCYREFEDAEYEDDESGQPVIGVFQSKLIASTLGTHLAAISSIPPQARSGEFPWAALVLSI
;
A
#
# COMPACT_ATOMS: atom_id res chain seq x y z
N MET A 1 17.34 14.67 -7.65
CA MET A 1 16.78 15.56 -6.59
C MET A 1 17.37 16.96 -6.62
N SER A 2 18.60 17.17 -7.09
CA SER A 2 19.21 18.49 -7.33
C SER A 2 18.49 19.31 -8.40
N ASP A 3 17.63 18.67 -9.20
CA ASP A 3 16.99 19.26 -10.39
C ASP A 3 15.81 20.17 -10.07
N LEU A 4 15.32 20.18 -8.82
CA LEU A 4 14.26 21.06 -8.34
C LEU A 4 14.82 22.20 -7.46
N PRO A 5 14.27 23.42 -7.59
CA PRO A 5 14.50 24.50 -6.62
C PRO A 5 14.18 24.05 -5.19
N ARG A 6 14.85 24.63 -4.20
CA ARG A 6 14.77 24.16 -2.80
C ARG A 6 13.34 24.15 -2.26
N GLU A 7 12.59 25.22 -2.48
CA GLU A 7 11.20 25.36 -2.04
C GLU A 7 10.28 24.34 -2.73
N THR A 8 10.40 24.21 -4.05
CA THR A 8 9.69 23.20 -4.85
C THR A 8 10.01 21.78 -4.38
N ARG A 9 11.25 21.51 -3.95
CA ARG A 9 11.67 20.19 -3.44
C ARG A 9 10.98 19.84 -2.12
N GLU A 10 10.77 20.81 -1.25
CA GLU A 10 10.06 20.58 0.01
C GLU A 10 8.59 20.27 -0.24
N GLN A 11 7.91 21.09 -1.05
CA GLN A 11 6.51 20.85 -1.45
C GLN A 11 6.37 19.53 -2.20
N PHE A 12 7.32 19.22 -3.10
CA PHE A 12 7.37 17.94 -3.82
C PHE A 12 7.34 16.76 -2.84
N ASN A 13 8.23 16.73 -1.85
CA ASN A 13 8.30 15.59 -0.93
C ASN A 13 7.20 15.58 0.14
N LYS A 14 6.82 16.74 0.68
CA LYS A 14 5.88 16.83 1.83
C LYS A 14 4.41 16.79 1.42
N ILE A 15 4.09 17.29 0.23
CA ILE A 15 2.71 17.46 -0.23
C ILE A 15 2.45 16.58 -1.45
N PHE A 16 3.21 16.77 -2.53
CA PHE A 16 2.92 16.10 -3.79
C PHE A 16 3.12 14.58 -3.73
N ILE A 17 4.23 14.08 -3.18
CA ILE A 17 4.50 12.63 -3.10
C ILE A 17 3.43 11.85 -2.33
N PRO A 18 2.96 12.28 -1.17
CA PRO A 18 1.83 11.62 -0.50
C PRO A 18 0.59 11.50 -1.40
N HIS A 19 0.17 12.59 -2.06
CA HIS A 19 -0.99 12.59 -2.95
C HIS A 19 -0.79 11.73 -4.21
N LEU A 20 0.45 11.67 -4.72
CA LEU A 20 0.84 10.76 -5.80
C LEU A 20 0.74 9.30 -5.35
N VAL A 21 1.21 8.98 -4.15
CA VAL A 21 1.16 7.62 -3.59
C VAL A 21 -0.28 7.19 -3.30
N GLU A 22 -1.11 8.10 -2.80
CA GLU A 22 -2.54 7.87 -2.64
C GLU A 22 -3.19 7.54 -3.99
N TRP A 23 -2.97 8.39 -5.00
CA TRP A 23 -3.53 8.20 -6.33
C TRP A 23 -3.07 6.90 -7.00
N ILE A 24 -1.76 6.61 -7.00
CA ILE A 24 -1.24 5.37 -7.62
C ILE A 24 -1.71 4.13 -6.84
N GLY A 25 -1.95 4.27 -5.54
CA GLY A 25 -2.54 3.24 -4.68
C GLY A 25 -3.96 2.85 -5.08
N GLN A 26 -4.67 3.69 -5.84
CA GLN A 26 -6.03 3.44 -6.35
C GLN A 26 -6.06 2.89 -7.78
N GLN A 27 -4.93 2.84 -8.47
CA GLN A 27 -4.86 2.39 -9.86
C GLN A 27 -4.67 0.86 -9.98
N TYR A 28 -4.35 0.40 -11.19
CA TYR A 28 -3.74 -0.92 -11.38
C TYR A 28 -2.33 -0.95 -10.73
N PRO A 29 -1.89 -2.02 -10.07
CA PRO A 29 -0.71 -1.89 -9.19
C PRO A 29 0.63 -1.74 -9.93
N TRP A 30 0.65 -2.08 -11.23
CA TRP A 30 1.79 -1.87 -12.15
C TRP A 30 1.50 -0.77 -13.17
N HIS A 31 0.50 0.07 -12.91
CA HIS A 31 0.13 1.21 -13.76
C HIS A 31 1.37 2.05 -14.11
N GLN A 32 1.44 2.44 -15.38
CA GLN A 32 2.47 3.34 -15.90
C GLN A 32 1.80 4.68 -16.12
N GLN A 33 2.07 5.59 -15.21
CA GLN A 33 1.47 6.92 -15.22
C GLN A 33 1.93 7.73 -16.43
N THR A 34 1.02 8.49 -17.04
CA THR A 34 1.39 9.48 -18.07
C THR A 34 1.80 10.81 -17.43
N ASP A 35 2.52 11.65 -18.19
CA ASP A 35 2.91 12.98 -17.71
C ASP A 35 1.68 13.84 -17.38
N GLU A 36 0.59 13.70 -18.13
CA GLU A 36 -0.67 14.39 -17.88
C GLU A 36 -1.30 13.98 -16.55
N GLU A 37 -1.32 12.69 -16.23
CA GLU A 37 -1.83 12.19 -14.95
C GLU A 37 -1.01 12.71 -13.78
N VAL A 38 0.32 12.70 -13.93
CA VAL A 38 1.26 13.23 -12.93
C VAL A 38 1.02 14.71 -12.68
N LEU A 39 0.84 15.48 -13.74
CA LEU A 39 0.57 16.91 -13.66
C LEU A 39 -0.84 17.21 -13.11
N ALA A 40 -1.82 16.36 -13.40
CA ALA A 40 -3.15 16.48 -12.79
C ALA A 40 -3.09 16.27 -11.26
N VAL A 41 -2.32 15.30 -10.79
CA VAL A 41 -2.09 15.11 -9.35
C VAL A 41 -1.35 16.32 -8.77
N TRP A 42 -0.36 16.88 -9.48
CA TRP A 42 0.37 18.07 -9.05
C TRP A 42 -0.58 19.26 -8.86
N SER A 43 -1.37 19.60 -9.87
CA SER A 43 -2.30 20.74 -9.82
C SER A 43 -3.35 20.58 -8.73
N ARG A 44 -3.78 19.35 -8.41
CA ARG A 44 -4.68 19.08 -7.29
C ARG A 44 -4.00 19.27 -5.93
N ALA A 45 -2.76 18.81 -5.79
CA ALA A 45 -2.01 18.85 -4.53
C ALA A 45 -1.42 20.24 -4.22
N LEU A 46 -1.07 21.00 -5.26
CA LEU A 46 -0.40 22.30 -5.19
C LEU A 46 -1.02 23.27 -6.21
N PRO A 47 -2.29 23.67 -6.04
CA PRO A 47 -3.00 24.49 -7.03
C PRO A 47 -2.40 25.89 -7.22
N GLU A 48 -1.70 26.40 -6.22
CA GLU A 48 -1.06 27.72 -6.27
C GLU A 48 0.33 27.71 -6.92
N VAL A 49 0.86 26.53 -7.24
CA VAL A 49 2.24 26.36 -7.73
C VAL A 49 2.21 25.79 -9.14
N GLU A 50 2.19 26.66 -10.15
CA GLU A 50 2.32 26.22 -11.53
C GLU A 50 3.76 25.82 -11.86
N PRO A 51 4.03 24.57 -12.26
CA PRO A 51 5.38 24.14 -12.58
C PRO A 51 5.78 24.67 -13.97
N ASN A 52 6.89 25.39 -14.05
CA ASN A 52 7.50 25.73 -15.33
C ASN A 52 7.99 24.47 -16.08
N GLU A 53 8.28 24.59 -17.38
CA GLU A 53 8.65 23.45 -18.24
C GLU A 53 9.79 22.58 -17.67
N ARG A 54 10.84 23.21 -17.15
CA ARG A 54 11.98 22.50 -16.53
C ARG A 54 11.55 21.70 -15.30
N VAL A 55 10.69 22.28 -14.46
CA VAL A 55 10.13 21.63 -13.27
C VAL A 55 9.21 20.48 -13.68
N ARG A 56 8.39 20.63 -14.73
CA ARG A 56 7.52 19.55 -15.25
C ARG A 56 8.35 18.33 -15.68
N LEU A 57 9.40 18.53 -16.47
CA LEU A 57 10.32 17.46 -16.89
C LEU A 57 11.01 16.79 -15.69
N ALA A 58 11.41 17.57 -14.70
CA ALA A 58 12.01 17.04 -13.48
C ALA A 58 11.01 16.23 -12.65
N ILE A 59 9.76 16.69 -12.52
CA ILE A 59 8.68 15.98 -11.82
C ILE A 59 8.42 14.64 -12.50
N ALA A 60 8.19 14.62 -13.81
CA ALA A 60 7.93 13.41 -14.58
C ALA A 60 9.00 12.34 -14.36
N LYS A 61 10.28 12.73 -14.42
CA LYS A 61 11.40 11.83 -14.15
C LYS A 61 11.42 11.31 -12.71
N LEU A 62 11.24 12.20 -11.72
CA LEU A 62 11.33 11.84 -10.31
C LEU A 62 10.14 10.98 -9.84
N VAL A 63 8.99 11.10 -10.49
CA VAL A 63 7.78 10.35 -10.14
C VAL A 63 7.97 8.85 -10.34
N SER A 64 8.53 8.43 -11.47
CA SER A 64 8.82 7.02 -11.74
C SER A 64 9.72 6.40 -10.67
N ASP A 65 10.77 7.11 -10.25
CA ASP A 65 11.65 6.67 -9.16
C ASP A 65 10.88 6.53 -7.85
N LYS A 66 9.99 7.48 -7.54
CA LYS A 66 9.22 7.49 -6.29
C LYS A 66 8.17 6.39 -6.24
N ILE A 67 7.50 6.10 -7.35
CA ILE A 67 6.56 4.99 -7.47
C ILE A 67 7.31 3.65 -7.35
N GLY A 68 8.46 3.52 -8.02
CA GLY A 68 9.32 2.33 -7.89
C GLY A 68 9.75 2.08 -6.45
N LEU A 69 10.23 3.12 -5.76
CA LEU A 69 10.57 3.05 -4.34
C LEU A 69 9.37 2.67 -3.47
N TRP A 70 8.19 3.24 -3.74
CA TRP A 70 6.97 2.89 -3.01
C TRP A 70 6.59 1.41 -3.19
N ARG A 71 6.59 0.89 -4.41
CA ARG A 71 6.33 -0.54 -4.70
C ARG A 71 7.34 -1.45 -3.97
N ASN A 72 8.62 -1.10 -4.01
CA ASN A 72 9.68 -1.87 -3.36
C ASN A 72 9.53 -1.95 -1.84
N LYS A 73 8.95 -0.92 -1.20
CA LYS A 73 8.71 -0.95 0.24
C LYS A 73 7.72 -2.05 0.66
N PHE A 74 6.76 -2.43 -0.16
CA PHE A 74 5.88 -3.58 0.16
C PHE A 74 6.67 -4.88 0.22
N ALA A 75 7.49 -5.14 -0.81
CA ALA A 75 8.34 -6.33 -0.85
C ALA A 75 9.33 -6.36 0.32
N GLN A 76 9.92 -5.20 0.65
CA GLN A 76 10.81 -5.08 1.80
C GLN A 76 10.07 -5.35 3.12
N GLN A 77 8.92 -4.73 3.34
CA GLN A 77 8.14 -4.93 4.55
C GLN A 77 7.66 -6.38 4.69
N ALA A 78 7.27 -7.00 3.58
CA ALA A 78 6.93 -8.41 3.55
C ALA A 78 8.12 -9.24 4.04
N LEU A 79 9.29 -9.04 3.45
CA LEU A 79 10.53 -9.73 3.84
C LEU A 79 10.86 -9.54 5.32
N GLU A 80 10.68 -8.34 5.88
CA GLU A 80 10.92 -8.06 7.30
C GLU A 80 9.96 -8.84 8.21
N VAL A 81 8.65 -8.85 7.91
CA VAL A 81 7.67 -9.62 8.69
C VAL A 81 7.99 -11.10 8.64
N LEU A 82 8.36 -11.56 7.46
CA LEU A 82 8.74 -12.92 7.17
C LEU A 82 9.99 -13.29 7.98
N VAL A 83 11.11 -12.58 7.86
CA VAL A 83 12.32 -12.82 8.67
C VAL A 83 12.03 -12.90 10.17
N ASN A 84 11.11 -12.09 10.69
CA ASN A 84 10.71 -12.13 12.10
C ASN A 84 9.83 -13.33 12.46
N PHE A 85 9.06 -13.87 11.51
CA PHE A 85 8.27 -15.08 11.69
C PHE A 85 9.14 -16.35 11.67
N TRP A 86 10.25 -16.35 10.94
CA TRP A 86 11.01 -17.57 10.62
C TRP A 86 11.48 -18.35 11.84
N PRO A 87 11.99 -17.72 12.91
CA PRO A 87 12.40 -18.41 14.13
C PRO A 87 11.28 -19.22 14.81
N HIS A 88 10.01 -18.97 14.47
CA HIS A 88 8.87 -19.69 15.02
C HIS A 88 8.46 -20.92 14.21
N LEU A 89 9.08 -21.16 13.04
CA LEU A 89 8.83 -22.36 12.24
C LEU A 89 9.58 -23.58 12.80
N PRO A 90 8.98 -24.78 12.81
CA PRO A 90 9.68 -26.01 13.15
C PRO A 90 10.92 -26.20 12.28
N GLU A 91 12.07 -26.43 12.91
CA GLU A 91 13.40 -26.62 12.30
C GLU A 91 13.95 -25.42 11.52
N ASN A 92 13.14 -24.39 11.27
CA ASN A 92 13.46 -23.15 10.54
C ASN A 92 14.38 -23.37 9.31
N SER A 93 14.21 -24.49 8.63
CA SER A 93 15.02 -24.89 7.48
C SER A 93 14.53 -24.21 6.21
N THR A 94 15.36 -24.17 5.16
CA THR A 94 14.93 -23.71 3.83
C THR A 94 13.72 -24.51 3.35
N SER A 95 13.67 -25.81 3.64
CA SER A 95 12.55 -26.69 3.29
C SER A 95 11.28 -26.33 4.06
N SER A 96 11.37 -26.06 5.38
CA SER A 96 10.23 -25.64 6.21
C SER A 96 9.67 -24.28 5.76
N ARG A 97 10.55 -23.33 5.44
CA ARG A 97 10.16 -22.01 4.92
C ARG A 97 9.51 -22.13 3.54
N LYS A 98 10.09 -22.93 2.64
CA LYS A 98 9.53 -23.18 1.31
C LYS A 98 8.16 -23.84 1.40
N ALA A 99 7.99 -24.85 2.25
CA ALA A 99 6.70 -25.51 2.48
C ALA A 99 5.64 -24.52 3.03
N TRP A 100 6.04 -23.62 3.93
CA TRP A 100 5.15 -22.57 4.42
C TRP A 100 4.77 -21.57 3.33
N VAL A 101 5.73 -21.09 2.53
CA VAL A 101 5.45 -20.18 1.40
C VAL A 101 4.55 -20.86 0.37
N GLU A 102 4.82 -22.12 0.02
CA GLU A 102 3.97 -22.90 -0.88
C GLU A 102 2.55 -23.06 -0.32
N TRP A 103 2.40 -23.36 0.98
CA TRP A 103 1.10 -23.40 1.64
C TRP A 103 0.39 -22.03 1.60
N ALA A 104 1.11 -20.93 1.86
CA ALA A 104 0.57 -19.58 1.87
C ALA A 104 0.25 -19.05 0.46
N SER A 105 0.97 -19.50 -0.57
CA SER A 105 0.84 -19.06 -1.97
C SER A 105 -0.02 -20.00 -2.84
N GLN A 106 -0.50 -21.12 -2.31
CA GLN A 106 -1.33 -22.07 -3.06
C GLN A 106 -2.65 -21.40 -3.51
N LYS A 107 -2.75 -21.13 -4.82
CA LYS A 107 -4.00 -20.82 -5.52
C LYS A 107 -4.93 -22.02 -5.43
N TYR A 108 -5.99 -21.97 -4.64
CA TYR A 108 -6.95 -23.08 -4.57
C TYR A 108 -7.93 -23.05 -5.75
N GLY A 109 -7.83 -24.05 -6.61
CA GLY A 109 -8.76 -24.37 -7.71
C GLY A 109 -9.97 -25.23 -7.31
N LYS A 110 -10.45 -25.12 -6.06
CA LYS A 110 -11.74 -25.70 -5.64
C LYS A 110 -12.63 -24.58 -5.13
N LYS A 111 -13.83 -24.48 -5.72
CA LYS A 111 -14.83 -23.40 -5.57
C LYS A 111 -15.13 -22.93 -4.14
N ASP A 112 -14.80 -23.71 -3.11
CA ASP A 112 -15.19 -23.44 -1.73
C ASP A 112 -14.05 -22.98 -0.80
N ASN A 113 -12.78 -23.03 -1.24
CA ASN A 113 -11.61 -22.58 -0.47
C ASN A 113 -10.93 -21.37 -1.11
N ILE A 114 -11.71 -20.33 -1.36
CA ILE A 114 -11.16 -18.98 -1.55
C ILE A 114 -10.51 -18.63 -0.21
N PHE A 115 -9.28 -18.10 -0.19
CA PHE A 115 -8.82 -17.33 0.97
C PHE A 115 -9.81 -16.16 1.11
N LYS A 116 -10.89 -16.37 1.88
CA LYS A 116 -12.00 -15.42 2.01
C LYS A 116 -11.46 -14.20 2.76
N PHE A 117 -11.31 -13.12 2.03
CA PHE A 117 -11.20 -11.79 2.60
C PHE A 117 -12.44 -11.51 3.46
N CYS A 118 -12.33 -11.67 4.78
CA CYS A 118 -13.40 -11.35 5.73
C CYS A 118 -13.16 -9.96 6.33
N TYR A 119 -14.17 -9.10 6.27
CA TYR A 119 -14.29 -7.85 7.03
C TYR A 119 -15.39 -8.02 8.08
N ARG A 120 -15.33 -7.24 9.17
CA ARG A 120 -16.42 -7.10 10.15
C ARG A 120 -17.05 -5.72 9.91
N GLU A 121 -18.34 -5.67 9.57
CA GLU A 121 -19.12 -4.47 9.87
C GLU A 121 -19.30 -4.46 11.39
N PHE A 122 -18.74 -3.45 12.06
CA PHE A 122 -19.18 -3.12 13.40
C PHE A 122 -20.44 -2.27 13.21
N GLU A 123 -21.61 -2.91 13.17
CA GLU A 123 -22.79 -2.20 13.65
C GLU A 123 -22.60 -2.06 15.17
N ASP A 124 -22.65 -0.83 15.66
CA ASP A 124 -22.76 -0.52 17.08
C ASP A 124 -24.07 -1.16 17.60
N ALA A 125 -24.04 -2.45 17.89
CA ALA A 125 -25.16 -3.20 18.45
C ALA A 125 -24.75 -3.67 19.85
N GLU A 126 -25.32 -2.98 20.82
CA GLU A 126 -25.38 -3.38 22.21
C GLU A 126 -26.05 -4.77 22.33
N TYR A 127 -25.50 -5.65 23.20
CA TYR A 127 -26.08 -6.93 23.70
C TYR A 127 -26.16 -8.08 22.66
N GLU A 128 -25.97 -9.37 22.97
CA GLU A 128 -26.15 -10.18 24.17
C GLU A 128 -25.09 -11.29 24.27
N ASP A 129 -24.93 -11.87 25.47
CA ASP A 129 -24.10 -13.05 25.78
C ASP A 129 -24.51 -14.30 24.97
N ASP A 130 -23.95 -14.48 23.78
CA ASP A 130 -23.84 -15.79 23.14
C ASP A 130 -22.42 -16.36 23.30
N GLU A 131 -22.28 -17.31 24.24
CA GLU A 131 -21.10 -18.11 24.56
C GLU A 131 -20.56 -18.98 23.39
N SER A 132 -20.97 -18.70 22.15
CA SER A 132 -20.38 -19.21 20.92
C SER A 132 -19.75 -18.11 20.07
N GLY A 133 -19.22 -17.06 20.71
CA GLY A 133 -18.40 -16.02 20.09
C GLY A 133 -17.07 -16.57 19.55
N GLN A 134 -17.12 -17.48 18.58
CA GLN A 134 -15.92 -17.89 17.86
C GLN A 134 -15.36 -16.66 17.13
N PRO A 135 -14.09 -16.30 17.35
CA PRO A 135 -13.48 -15.24 16.57
C PRO A 135 -13.47 -15.69 15.11
N VAL A 136 -14.20 -14.98 14.26
CA VAL A 136 -14.15 -15.18 12.82
C VAL A 136 -12.81 -14.64 12.33
N ILE A 137 -11.84 -15.54 12.11
CA ILE A 137 -10.49 -15.20 11.66
C ILE A 137 -10.53 -14.94 10.14
N GLY A 138 -10.20 -13.71 9.75
CA GLY A 138 -10.23 -13.24 8.35
C GLY A 138 -8.84 -13.09 7.72
N VAL A 139 -8.74 -13.24 6.40
CA VAL A 139 -7.46 -13.20 5.65
C VAL A 139 -6.74 -11.83 5.70
N PHE A 140 -7.47 -10.75 5.93
CA PHE A 140 -6.91 -9.42 6.20
C PHE A 140 -6.19 -9.29 7.55
N GLN A 141 -6.29 -10.30 8.42
CA GLN A 141 -5.62 -10.34 9.73
C GLN A 141 -4.25 -11.01 9.67
N SER A 142 -3.77 -11.43 8.49
CA SER A 142 -2.38 -11.89 8.39
C SER A 142 -1.47 -10.71 8.74
N LYS A 143 -0.65 -10.87 9.77
CA LYS A 143 0.34 -9.86 10.19
C LYS A 143 1.20 -9.41 9.00
N LEU A 144 1.37 -10.28 8.01
CA LEU A 144 2.02 -9.95 6.73
C LEU A 144 1.25 -8.88 5.96
N ILE A 145 -0.02 -9.14 5.58
CA ILE A 145 -0.84 -8.21 4.77
C ILE A 145 -1.07 -6.89 5.53
N ALA A 146 -1.39 -6.96 6.83
CA ALA A 146 -1.62 -5.76 7.63
C ALA A 146 -0.35 -4.90 7.71
N SER A 147 0.80 -5.53 7.90
CA SER A 147 2.08 -4.82 7.97
C SER A 147 2.50 -4.25 6.61
N THR A 148 2.33 -5.00 5.51
CA THR A 148 2.67 -4.54 4.16
C THR A 148 1.77 -3.39 3.73
N LEU A 149 0.45 -3.50 3.95
CA LEU A 149 -0.50 -2.41 3.69
C LEU A 149 -0.23 -1.18 4.56
N GLY A 150 0.24 -1.38 5.80
CA GLY A 150 0.70 -0.32 6.68
C GLY A 150 1.75 0.59 6.04
N THR A 151 2.57 0.07 5.12
CA THR A 151 3.53 0.85 4.33
C THR A 151 2.84 1.93 3.50
N HIS A 152 1.71 1.61 2.85
CA HIS A 152 0.94 2.58 2.08
C HIS A 152 0.29 3.61 2.99
N LEU A 153 -0.35 3.16 4.08
CA LEU A 153 -1.01 4.05 5.04
C LEU A 153 -0.01 5.03 5.67
N ALA A 154 1.20 4.58 5.99
CA ALA A 154 2.28 5.44 6.47
C ALA A 154 2.70 6.46 5.40
N ALA A 155 2.78 6.06 4.13
CA ALA A 155 3.20 6.94 3.04
C ALA A 155 2.21 8.07 2.74
N ILE A 156 0.91 7.86 3.00
CA ILE A 156 -0.14 8.88 2.81
C ILE A 156 -0.53 9.57 4.13
N SER A 157 0.12 9.25 5.24
CA SER A 157 -0.28 9.71 6.58
C SER A 157 -0.28 11.23 6.74
N SER A 158 0.52 11.94 5.96
CA SER A 158 0.58 13.41 5.96
C SER A 158 -0.59 14.08 5.24
N ILE A 159 -1.41 13.34 4.48
CA ILE A 159 -2.64 13.86 3.88
C ILE A 159 -3.70 13.94 4.98
N PRO A 160 -4.27 15.13 5.27
CA PRO A 160 -5.35 15.27 6.22
C PRO A 160 -6.54 14.38 5.84
N PRO A 161 -7.23 13.71 6.79
CA PRO A 161 -8.32 12.79 6.47
C PRO A 161 -9.40 13.39 5.55
N GLN A 162 -9.76 14.66 5.76
CA GLN A 162 -10.75 15.38 4.95
C GLN A 162 -10.29 15.69 3.51
N ALA A 163 -8.98 15.62 3.25
CA ALA A 163 -8.39 15.85 1.93
C ALA A 163 -8.07 14.53 1.20
N ARG A 164 -8.23 13.39 1.88
CA ARG A 164 -8.03 12.07 1.26
C ARG A 164 -9.16 11.75 0.30
N SER A 165 -8.81 11.00 -0.73
CA SER A 165 -9.77 10.43 -1.65
C SER A 165 -10.63 9.37 -0.94
N GLY A 166 -11.92 9.31 -1.28
CA GLY A 166 -12.81 8.22 -0.86
C GLY A 166 -12.63 6.92 -1.64
N GLU A 167 -11.76 6.93 -2.67
CA GLU A 167 -11.51 5.79 -3.53
C GLU A 167 -10.74 4.67 -2.82
N PHE A 168 -11.11 3.44 -3.13
CA PHE A 168 -10.51 2.26 -2.52
C PHE A 168 -9.07 2.04 -3.04
N PRO A 169 -8.07 1.81 -2.16
CA PRO A 169 -6.67 1.68 -2.56
C PRO A 169 -6.36 0.27 -3.11
N TRP A 170 -6.99 -0.09 -4.23
CA TRP A 170 -6.90 -1.41 -4.85
C TRP A 170 -5.46 -1.82 -5.14
N ALA A 171 -4.63 -0.91 -5.66
CA ALA A 171 -3.24 -1.21 -5.94
C ALA A 171 -2.42 -1.49 -4.69
N ALA A 172 -2.59 -0.68 -3.65
CA ALA A 172 -1.89 -0.90 -2.39
C ALA A 172 -2.29 -2.26 -1.78
N LEU A 173 -3.57 -2.62 -1.88
CA LEU A 173 -4.05 -3.92 -1.40
C LEU A 173 -3.41 -5.08 -2.17
N VAL A 174 -3.45 -5.05 -3.50
CA VAL A 174 -2.88 -6.14 -4.32
C VAL A 174 -1.38 -6.28 -4.09
N LEU A 175 -0.64 -5.18 -3.92
CA LEU A 175 0.80 -5.23 -3.61
C LEU A 175 1.11 -5.73 -2.18
N SER A 176 0.10 -5.77 -1.31
CA SER A 176 0.23 -6.26 0.07
C SER A 176 0.08 -7.78 0.18
N ILE A 177 -0.40 -8.43 -0.88
CA ILE A 177 -0.69 -9.86 -0.99
C ILE A 177 0.43 -10.56 -1.75
#